data_AF-A0A376TJW4-F1
#
_entry.id   AF-A0A376TJW4-F1
#
_cell.length_a   1.000
_cell.length_b   1.000
_cell.length_c   1.000
_cell.angle_alpha   90.00
_cell.angle_beta   90.00
_cell.angle_gamma   90.00
#
_symmetry.space_group_name_H-M   'P 1'
#
loop_
_entity.id
_entity.type
_entity.pdbx_description
1 polymer ?
#
loop_
_entity_poly.entity_id
_entity_poly.type
_entity_poly.pdbx_seq_one_letter_code
_entity_poly.pdbx_strand_id
1 'polypeptide(L)'
;MQNAQNDLASYNSQLVSLQTQPERVQNAMYNASQQLQQIRSRLDGTDVGETALRPSQKVLMQAQQALLNAEIDQQRKSLEGNTVLQDTLQKQRDYVTANSARLEHQFAAVARSGKQQAPDFN
;
A
#
# COMPACT_ATOMS: atom_id res chain seq x y z
N MET A 1 -7.68 -15.69 22.27
CA MET A 1 -8.29 -16.09 20.97
C MET A 1 -9.01 -14.93 20.30
N GLN A 2 -10.00 -14.29 20.95
CA GLN A 2 -10.75 -13.17 20.33
C GLN A 2 -9.85 -12.02 19.82
N ASN A 3 -8.88 -11.57 20.62
CA ASN A 3 -7.98 -10.48 20.20
C ASN A 3 -7.16 -10.84 18.97
N ALA A 4 -6.62 -12.06 18.89
CA ALA A 4 -5.87 -12.52 17.72
C ALA A 4 -6.73 -12.56 16.45
N GLN A 5 -8.00 -12.93 16.56
CA GLN A 5 -8.94 -12.90 15.43
C GLN A 5 -9.24 -11.46 14.98
N ASN A 6 -9.40 -10.53 15.93
CA ASN A 6 -9.62 -9.11 15.64
C ASN A 6 -8.40 -8.47 14.96
N ASP A 7 -7.19 -8.81 15.42
CA ASP A 7 -5.93 -8.34 14.83
C ASP A 7 -5.75 -8.88 13.41
N LEU A 8 -6.00 -10.19 13.19
CA LEU A 8 -5.94 -10.80 11.85
C LEU A 8 -6.96 -10.18 10.89
N ALA A 9 -8.20 -9.95 11.34
CA ALA A 9 -9.21 -9.27 10.53
C ALA A 9 -8.74 -7.87 10.13
N SER A 10 -8.19 -7.11 11.07
CA SER A 10 -7.68 -5.76 10.84
C SER A 10 -6.50 -5.75 9.85
N TYR A 11 -5.52 -6.64 10.03
CA TYR A 11 -4.38 -6.75 9.11
C TYR A 11 -4.81 -7.19 7.71
N ASN A 12 -5.74 -8.14 7.61
CA ASN A 12 -6.25 -8.59 6.31
C ASN A 12 -7.00 -7.48 5.57
N SER A 13 -7.85 -6.71 6.26
CA SER A 13 -8.53 -5.57 5.64
C SER A 13 -7.55 -4.51 5.13
N GLN A 14 -6.47 -4.25 5.86
CA GLN A 14 -5.41 -3.32 5.43
C GLN A 14 -4.59 -3.90 4.27
N LEU A 15 -4.21 -5.18 4.30
CA LEU A 15 -3.49 -5.83 3.20
C LEU A 15 -4.32 -5.79 1.90
N VAL A 16 -5.63 -6.05 1.97
CA VAL A 16 -6.53 -5.98 0.80
C VAL A 16 -6.60 -4.56 0.22
N SER A 17 -6.62 -3.52 1.05
CA SER A 17 -6.65 -2.14 0.54
C SER A 17 -5.34 -1.73 -0.14
N LEU A 18 -4.21 -2.26 0.34
CA LEU A 18 -2.87 -2.04 -0.22
C LEU A 18 -2.63 -2.83 -1.51
N GLN A 19 -3.29 -3.97 -1.73
CA GLN A 19 -3.05 -4.85 -2.90
C GLN A 19 -3.20 -4.14 -4.25
N THR A 20 -4.16 -3.23 -4.36
CA THR A 20 -4.47 -2.51 -5.61
C THR A 20 -3.80 -1.14 -5.70
N GLN A 21 -3.00 -0.78 -4.69
CA GLN A 21 -2.33 0.51 -4.63
C GLN A 21 -1.20 0.67 -5.67
N PRO A 22 -0.39 -0.36 -5.97
CA PRO A 22 0.62 -0.28 -7.03
C PRO A 22 0.02 0.09 -8.38
N GLU A 23 -1.07 -0.54 -8.81
CA GLU A 23 -1.72 -0.26 -10.09
C GLU A 23 -2.32 1.15 -10.11
N ARG A 24 -2.95 1.59 -9.00
CA ARG A 24 -3.47 2.96 -8.88
C ARG A 24 -2.36 4.01 -9.05
N VAL A 25 -1.23 3.81 -8.38
CA VAL A 25 -0.08 4.72 -8.47
C VAL A 25 0.53 4.69 -9.86
N GLN A 26 0.72 3.52 -10.45
CA GLN A 26 1.26 3.40 -11.82
C GLN A 26 0.38 4.13 -12.84
N ASN A 27 -0.95 3.97 -12.77
CA ASN A 27 -1.88 4.67 -13.65
C ASN A 27 -1.84 6.19 -13.45
N ALA A 28 -1.80 6.67 -12.21
CA ALA A 28 -1.72 8.09 -11.92
C ALA A 28 -0.39 8.71 -12.39
N MET A 29 0.73 8.03 -12.16
CA MET A 29 2.05 8.44 -12.66
C MET A 29 2.12 8.44 -14.19
N TYR A 30 1.53 7.44 -14.85
CA TYR A 30 1.45 7.38 -16.32
C TYR A 30 0.67 8.57 -16.88
N ASN A 31 -0.50 8.88 -16.32
CA ASN A 31 -1.31 10.02 -16.73
C ASN A 31 -0.57 11.35 -16.52
N ALA A 32 0.08 11.54 -15.36
CA ALA A 32 0.88 12.73 -15.08
C ALA A 32 2.05 12.86 -16.07
N SER A 33 2.70 11.74 -16.41
CA SER A 33 3.81 11.72 -17.37
C SER A 33 3.37 12.12 -18.78
N GLN A 34 2.19 11.66 -19.23
CA GLN A 34 1.63 12.09 -20.52
C GLN A 34 1.32 13.60 -20.53
N GLN A 35 0.74 14.14 -19.46
CA GLN A 35 0.48 15.57 -19.34
C GLN A 35 1.77 16.39 -19.32
N LEU A 36 2.82 15.91 -18.64
CA LEU A 36 4.14 16.54 -18.64
C LEU A 36 4.75 16.61 -20.03
N GLN A 37 4.61 15.56 -20.84
CA GLN A 37 5.08 15.56 -22.24
C GLN A 37 4.35 16.63 -23.06
N GLN A 38 3.02 16.71 -22.95
CA GLN A 38 2.23 17.73 -23.64
C GLN A 38 2.63 19.17 -23.22
N ILE A 39 2.83 19.39 -21.92
CA ILE A 39 3.27 20.70 -21.40
C ILE A 39 4.66 21.06 -21.94
N ARG A 40 5.60 20.09 -21.99
CA ARG A 40 6.94 20.32 -22.56
C ARG A 40 6.85 20.66 -24.04
N SER A 41 6.12 19.88 -24.84
CA SER A 41 5.97 20.15 -26.28
C SER A 41 5.39 21.54 -26.55
N ARG A 42 4.42 21.99 -25.75
CA ARG A 42 3.87 23.34 -25.87
C ARG A 42 4.82 24.45 -25.40
N LEU A 43 5.54 24.22 -24.29
CA LEU A 43 6.54 25.18 -23.79
C LEU A 43 7.71 25.36 -24.76
N ASP A 44 8.15 24.25 -25.38
CA ASP A 44 9.22 24.22 -26.38
C ASP A 44 8.76 24.78 -27.73
N GLY A 45 7.44 24.95 -27.93
CA GLY A 45 6.85 25.47 -29.17
C GLY A 45 7.02 24.51 -30.35
N THR A 46 7.13 23.21 -30.08
CA THR A 46 7.30 22.17 -31.11
C THR A 46 5.97 21.73 -31.74
N ASP A 47 4.84 22.24 -31.25
CA ASP A 47 3.51 21.91 -31.78
C ASP A 47 3.19 22.70 -33.05
N VAL A 48 2.82 22.00 -34.13
CA VAL A 48 2.68 22.59 -35.47
C VAL A 48 1.43 23.46 -35.53
N GLY A 49 1.60 24.75 -35.81
CA GLY A 49 0.49 25.70 -35.96
C GLY A 49 0.05 26.39 -34.67
N GLU A 50 0.75 26.19 -33.55
CA GLU A 50 0.46 26.90 -32.30
C GLU A 50 0.95 28.35 -32.33
N THR A 51 0.11 29.27 -31.82
CA THR A 51 0.51 30.67 -31.63
C THR A 51 1.49 30.76 -30.46
N ALA A 52 2.52 31.61 -30.59
CA ALA A 52 3.50 31.82 -29.53
C ALA A 52 2.82 32.10 -28.17
N LEU A 53 3.17 31.30 -27.16
CA LEU A 53 2.62 31.43 -25.82
C LEU A 53 2.94 32.81 -25.24
N ARG A 54 1.92 33.46 -24.67
CA ARG A 54 2.10 34.70 -23.90
C ARG A 54 2.95 34.41 -22.66
N PRO A 55 3.71 35.39 -22.13
CA PRO A 55 4.54 35.20 -20.94
C PRO A 55 3.78 34.61 -19.74
N SER A 56 2.55 35.07 -19.49
CA SER A 56 1.70 34.55 -18.41
C SER A 56 1.27 33.10 -18.62
N GLN A 57 1.03 32.68 -19.87
CA GLN A 57 0.72 31.29 -20.19
C GLN A 57 1.93 30.39 -19.96
N LYS A 58 3.14 30.85 -20.32
CA LYS A 58 4.37 30.11 -20.04
C LYS A 58 4.57 29.89 -18.55
N VAL A 59 4.38 30.94 -17.73
CA VAL A 59 4.48 30.84 -16.26
C VAL A 59 3.47 29.85 -15.70
N LEU A 60 2.21 29.88 -16.17
CA LEU A 60 1.18 28.94 -15.74
C LEU A 60 1.57 27.49 -16.08
N MET A 61 2.08 27.25 -17.28
CA MET A 61 2.49 25.91 -17.73
C MET A 61 3.73 25.40 -16.98
N GLN A 62 4.68 26.29 -16.65
CA GLN A 62 5.82 25.95 -15.79
C GLN A 62 5.37 25.60 -14.37
N ALA A 63 4.41 26.34 -13.81
CA ALA A 63 3.84 26.02 -12.50
C ALA A 63 3.10 24.66 -12.53
N GLN A 64 2.33 24.38 -13.58
CA GLN A 64 1.67 23.09 -13.76
C GLN A 64 2.67 21.94 -13.92
N GLN A 65 3.76 22.16 -14.66
CA GLN A 65 4.86 21.19 -14.76
C GLN A 65 5.49 20.89 -13.40
N ALA A 66 5.78 21.92 -12.60
CA ALA A 66 6.34 21.76 -11.26
C ALA A 66 5.39 20.99 -10.33
N LEU A 67 4.08 21.29 -10.39
CA LEU A 67 3.06 20.57 -9.64
C LEU A 67 3.01 19.09 -10.02
N LEU A 68 2.94 18.76 -11.32
CA LEU A 68 2.91 17.38 -11.80
C LEU A 68 4.17 16.59 -11.41
N ASN A 69 5.35 17.21 -11.47
CA ASN A 69 6.58 16.57 -10.99
C ASN A 69 6.51 16.27 -9.48
N ALA A 70 6.02 17.22 -8.68
CA ALA A 70 5.85 17.03 -7.24
C ALA A 70 4.84 15.92 -6.91
N GLU A 71 3.73 15.83 -7.66
CA GLU A 71 2.75 14.75 -7.54
C GLU A 71 3.35 13.38 -7.87
N ILE A 72 4.17 13.29 -8.93
CA ILE A 72 4.88 12.05 -9.29
C ILE A 72 5.83 11.62 -8.16
N ASP A 73 6.61 12.55 -7.61
CA ASP A 73 7.54 12.24 -6.53
C ASP A 73 6.80 11.83 -5.24
N GLN A 74 5.68 12.49 -4.93
CA GLN A 74 4.83 12.12 -3.81
C GLN A 74 4.22 10.71 -4.00
N GLN A 75 3.77 10.39 -5.20
CA GLN A 75 3.24 9.07 -5.53
C GLN A 75 4.30 7.97 -5.41
N ARG A 76 5.54 8.23 -5.85
CA ARG A 76 6.68 7.30 -5.66
C ARG A 76 6.96 7.04 -4.18
N LYS A 77 7.07 8.09 -3.37
CA LYS A 77 7.28 7.96 -1.92
C LYS A 77 6.13 7.22 -1.23
N SER A 78 4.89 7.50 -1.65
CA SER A 78 3.71 6.79 -1.15
C SER A 78 3.80 5.30 -1.49
N LEU A 79 4.16 4.95 -2.73
CA LEU A 79 4.32 3.56 -3.15
C LEU A 79 5.37 2.84 -2.30
N GLU A 80 6.55 3.44 -2.11
CA GLU A 80 7.61 2.91 -1.25
C GLU A 80 7.12 2.67 0.19
N GLY A 81 6.45 3.67 0.78
CA GLY A 81 5.88 3.55 2.13
C GLY A 81 4.81 2.45 2.24
N ASN A 82 3.95 2.31 1.23
CA ASN A 82 2.93 1.27 1.18
C ASN A 82 3.53 -0.13 1.02
N THR A 83 4.63 -0.29 0.27
CA THR A 83 5.36 -1.56 0.20
C THR A 83 5.95 -1.96 1.55
N VAL A 84 6.55 -1.01 2.28
CA VAL A 84 7.06 -1.27 3.65
C VAL A 84 5.93 -1.61 4.61
N LEU A 85 4.80 -0.90 4.52
CA LEU A 85 3.62 -1.19 5.33
C LEU A 85 3.04 -2.57 5.02
N GLN A 86 2.95 -2.95 3.73
CA GLN A 86 2.50 -4.27 3.31
C GLN A 86 3.38 -5.38 3.89
N ASP A 87 4.71 -5.25 3.79
CA ASP A 87 5.66 -6.21 4.38
C ASP A 87 5.51 -6.30 5.91
N THR A 88 5.32 -5.15 6.57
CA THR A 88 5.12 -5.11 8.03
C THR A 88 3.81 -5.81 8.43
N LEU A 89 2.70 -5.52 7.76
CA LEU A 89 1.40 -6.15 8.02
C LEU A 89 1.44 -7.65 7.74
N GLN A 90 2.16 -8.06 6.69
CA GLN A 90 2.37 -9.45 6.34
C GLN A 90 3.10 -10.20 7.46
N LYS A 91 4.20 -9.64 7.98
CA LYS A 91 4.93 -10.18 9.14
C LYS A 91 4.09 -10.23 10.41
N GLN A 92 3.31 -9.19 10.67
CA GLN A 92 2.41 -9.15 11.83
C GLN A 92 1.33 -10.24 11.76
N ARG A 93 0.72 -10.43 10.59
CA ARG A 93 -0.27 -11.49 10.35
C ARG A 93 0.34 -12.88 10.57
N ASP A 94 1.52 -13.12 10.02
CA ASP A 94 2.18 -14.43 10.13
C ASP A 94 2.60 -14.70 11.58
N TYR A 95 3.09 -13.69 12.30
CA TYR A 95 3.40 -13.77 13.72
C TYR A 95 2.16 -14.11 14.57
N VAL A 96 1.04 -13.40 14.38
CA VAL A 96 -0.19 -13.65 15.13
C VAL A 96 -0.73 -15.06 14.84
N THR A 97 -0.66 -15.50 13.60
CA THR A 97 -1.04 -16.86 13.19
C THR A 97 -0.19 -17.90 13.91
N ALA A 98 1.14 -17.78 13.85
CA ALA A 98 2.06 -18.73 14.47
C ALA A 98 1.92 -18.76 16.00
N ASN A 99 1.78 -17.59 16.64
CA ASN A 99 1.58 -17.52 18.08
C ASN A 99 0.24 -18.12 18.52
N SER A 100 -0.82 -17.92 17.74
CA SER A 100 -2.14 -18.51 18.03
C SER A 100 -2.08 -20.04 17.95
N ALA A 101 -1.50 -20.59 16.88
CA ALA A 101 -1.31 -22.05 16.74
C ALA A 101 -0.50 -22.62 17.91
N ARG A 102 0.58 -21.94 18.33
CA ARG A 102 1.40 -22.36 19.47
C ARG A 102 0.60 -22.40 20.77
N LEU A 103 -0.27 -21.42 21.01
CA LEU A 103 -1.12 -21.39 22.20
C LEU A 103 -2.17 -22.50 22.17
N GLU A 104 -2.81 -22.72 21.02
CA GLU A 104 -3.76 -23.84 20.84
C GLU A 104 -3.11 -25.19 21.11
N HIS A 105 -1.89 -25.43 20.61
CA HIS A 105 -1.14 -26.65 20.89
C HIS A 105 -0.84 -26.84 22.38
N GLN A 106 -0.45 -25.78 23.08
CA GLN A 106 -0.22 -25.82 24.53
C GLN A 106 -1.50 -26.14 25.30
N PHE A 107 -2.62 -25.49 24.96
CA PHE A 107 -3.93 -25.79 25.56
C PHE A 107 -4.34 -27.25 25.31
N ALA A 108 -4.17 -27.76 24.08
CA ALA A 108 -4.49 -29.14 23.74
C ALA A 108 -3.59 -30.16 24.45
N ALA A 109 -2.33 -29.82 24.73
CA ALA A 109 -1.42 -30.66 25.51
C ALA A 109 -1.88 -30.74 26.98
N VAL A 110 -2.16 -29.60 27.62
CA VAL A 110 -2.62 -29.54 29.02
C VAL A 110 -3.98 -30.24 29.18
N ALA A 111 -4.90 -30.05 28.25
CA ALA A 111 -6.20 -30.71 28.26
C ALA A 111 -6.08 -32.25 28.15
N ARG A 112 -5.10 -32.75 27.38
CA ARG A 112 -4.85 -34.20 27.26
C ARG A 112 -4.21 -34.78 28.52
N SER A 113 -3.25 -34.08 29.14
CA SER A 113 -2.65 -34.51 30.40
C SER A 113 -3.66 -34.53 31.55
N GLY A 114 -4.61 -33.60 31.58
CA GLY A 114 -5.70 -33.60 32.57
C GLY A 114 -6.67 -34.79 32.42
N LYS A 115 -6.94 -35.24 31.19
CA LYS A 115 -7.80 -36.41 30.93
C LYS A 115 -7.15 -37.74 31.33
N GLN A 116 -5.82 -37.83 31.33
CA GLN A 116 -5.09 -39.05 31.75
C GLN A 116 -4.95 -39.18 33.28
N GLN A 117 -5.30 -38.15 34.05
CA GLN A 117 -5.21 -38.13 35.52
C GLN A 117 -6.55 -38.36 36.23
N ALA A 118 -7.65 -38.58 35.52
CA ALA A 118 -8.90 -39.02 36.16
C ALA A 118 -8.77 -40.51 36.49
N PRO A 119 -8.70 -40.91 37.78
CA PRO A 119 -8.72 -42.32 38.13
C PRO A 119 -10.12 -42.87 37.84
N ASP A 120 -10.19 -44.03 37.19
CA ASP A 120 -11.41 -44.85 37.15
C ASP A 120 -11.78 -45.20 38.60
N PHE A 121 -12.72 -44.46 39.16
CA PHE A 121 -13.37 -44.83 40.41
C PHE A 121 -14.33 -45.98 40.11
N ASN A 122 -13.87 -47.19 40.45
CA ASN A 122 -14.65 -48.43 40.49
C ASN A 122 -15.40 -48.54 41.82
#